data_AF-A0A9X4E1T3-F1
#
_entry.id   AF-A0A9X4E1T3-F1
#
_cell.length_a   1.000
_cell.length_b   1.000
_cell.length_c   1.000
_cell.angle_alpha   90.00
_cell.angle_beta   90.00
_cell.angle_gamma   90.00
#
_symmetry.space_group_name_H-M   'P 1'
#
loop_
_entity.id
_entity.type
_entity.pdbx_description
1 polymer ?
#
loop_
_entity_poly.entity_id
_entity_poly.type
_entity_poly.pdbx_seq_one_letter_code
_entity_poly.pdbx_strand_id
1 'polypeptide(L)'
;MQTLPFQTEIAERMLVNTENEHIHPDARFIRTANGYWLAWHEGKAALLPPDTPPDVPCFWVEGAQDLAELVALVENGDFDHVEEFDGDDDAWHETACQHHHH
;
A
#
# COMPACT_ATOMS: atom_id res chain seq x y z
N MET A 1 -0.36 -3.67 -18.16
CA MET A 1 0.05 -4.24 -16.86
C MET A 1 0.60 -5.65 -17.08
N GLN A 2 1.88 -5.88 -16.77
CA GLN A 2 2.45 -7.23 -16.76
C GLN A 2 2.58 -7.68 -15.31
N THR A 3 1.96 -8.81 -14.97
CA THR A 3 2.09 -9.43 -13.65
C THR A 3 3.23 -10.43 -13.68
N LEU A 4 4.11 -10.34 -12.69
CA LEU A 4 5.22 -11.24 -12.44
C LEU A 4 4.78 -12.33 -11.44
N PRO A 5 5.41 -13.52 -11.49
CA PRO A 5 5.23 -14.55 -10.47
C PRO A 5 5.70 -14.06 -9.10
N PHE A 6 5.50 -14.88 -8.07
CA PHE A 6 5.93 -14.55 -6.72
C PHE A 6 7.43 -14.18 -6.66
N GLN A 7 7.72 -12.98 -6.18
CA GLN A 7 9.08 -12.47 -6.06
C GLN A 7 9.52 -12.53 -4.60
N THR A 8 10.24 -13.58 -4.21
CA THR A 8 10.69 -13.78 -2.82
C THR A 8 11.49 -12.58 -2.29
N GLU A 9 12.45 -12.07 -3.07
CA GLU A 9 13.33 -10.97 -2.65
C GLU A 9 12.55 -9.66 -2.41
N ILE A 10 11.51 -9.41 -3.21
CA ILE A 10 10.63 -8.25 -3.03
C ILE A 10 9.65 -8.48 -1.89
N ALA A 11 9.13 -9.70 -1.73
CA ALA A 11 8.28 -10.07 -0.61
C ALA A 11 9.02 -9.87 0.72
N GLU A 12 10.25 -10.38 0.83
CA GLU A 12 11.10 -10.18 2.01
C GLU A 12 11.34 -8.69 2.28
N ARG A 13 11.50 -7.87 1.23
CA ARG A 13 11.60 -6.41 1.38
C ARG A 13 10.33 -5.75 1.89
N MET A 14 9.17 -6.18 1.38
CA MET A 14 7.87 -5.69 1.84
C MET A 14 7.57 -6.07 3.29
N LEU A 15 8.20 -7.13 3.80
CA LEU A 15 8.02 -7.63 5.16
C LEU A 15 9.03 -7.05 6.18
N VAL A 16 9.82 -6.07 5.79
CA VAL A 16 10.82 -5.47 6.68
C VAL A 16 10.14 -4.56 7.67
N ASN A 17 10.47 -4.74 8.96
CA ASN A 17 9.91 -3.96 10.06
C ASN A 17 8.37 -4.02 10.15
N THR A 18 7.76 -5.05 9.54
CA THR A 18 6.33 -5.37 9.71
C THR A 18 6.22 -6.56 10.65
N GLU A 19 5.44 -6.41 11.72
CA GLU A 19 5.17 -7.48 12.67
C GLU A 19 3.79 -8.05 12.39
N ASN A 20 3.73 -9.30 11.88
CA ASN A 20 2.53 -10.11 11.63
C ASN A 20 1.92 -10.03 10.22
N GLU A 21 2.51 -9.28 9.29
CA GLU A 21 2.12 -9.25 7.87
C GLU A 21 2.82 -10.32 7.07
N HIS A 22 2.11 -10.95 6.12
CA HIS A 22 2.63 -12.03 5.27
C HIS A 22 2.18 -11.80 3.83
N ILE A 23 3.09 -11.97 2.87
CA ILE A 23 2.74 -11.97 1.45
C ILE A 23 2.37 -13.40 1.05
N HIS A 24 1.16 -13.58 0.50
CA HIS A 24 0.69 -14.89 0.08
C HIS A 24 1.54 -15.42 -1.09
N PRO A 25 1.86 -16.73 -1.18
CA PRO A 25 2.62 -17.31 -2.29
C PRO A 25 1.95 -17.12 -3.66
N ASP A 26 0.62 -16.99 -3.68
CA ASP A 26 -0.16 -16.68 -4.89
C ASP A 26 -0.33 -15.17 -5.14
N ALA A 27 0.40 -14.32 -4.41
CA ALA A 27 0.40 -12.88 -4.66
C ALA A 27 0.96 -12.60 -6.05
N ARG A 28 0.27 -11.71 -6.77
CA ARG A 28 0.71 -11.23 -8.08
C ARG A 28 1.57 -10.01 -7.88
N PHE A 29 2.79 -10.05 -8.42
CA PHE A 29 3.71 -8.92 -8.37
C PHE A 29 3.58 -8.07 -9.62
N ILE A 30 3.66 -6.75 -9.48
CA ILE A 30 3.54 -5.80 -10.57
C ILE A 30 4.62 -4.76 -10.40
N ARG A 31 5.31 -4.44 -11.49
CA ARG A 31 6.20 -3.29 -11.55
C ARG A 31 5.54 -2.21 -12.39
N THR A 32 5.28 -1.06 -11.78
CA THR A 32 4.69 0.11 -12.45
C THR A 32 5.71 0.81 -13.34
N ALA A 33 5.24 1.67 -14.24
CA ALA A 33 6.10 2.50 -15.07
C ALA A 33 6.99 3.45 -14.24
N ASN A 34 6.51 3.89 -13.09
CA ASN A 34 7.23 4.78 -12.17
C ASN A 34 8.23 4.03 -11.27
N GLY A 35 8.34 2.70 -11.41
CA GLY A 35 9.31 1.88 -10.69
C GLY A 35 8.82 1.27 -9.38
N TYR A 36 7.58 1.55 -8.97
CA TYR A 36 6.97 0.95 -7.77
C TYR A 36 6.73 -0.54 -7.98
N TRP A 37 6.92 -1.29 -6.90
CA TRP A 37 6.55 -2.69 -6.79
C TRP A 37 5.23 -2.82 -6.04
N LEU A 38 4.30 -3.58 -6.59
CA LEU A 38 3.05 -3.94 -5.93
C LEU A 38 2.96 -5.46 -5.79
N ALA A 39 2.58 -5.95 -4.62
CA ALA A 39 2.20 -7.34 -4.39
C ALA A 39 0.73 -7.40 -4.00
N TRP A 40 -0.12 -7.90 -4.89
CA TRP A 40 -1.57 -7.95 -4.69
C TRP A 40 -2.06 -9.38 -4.50
N HIS A 41 -2.92 -9.56 -3.51
CA HIS A 41 -3.60 -10.81 -3.21
C HIS A 41 -4.98 -10.56 -2.58
N GLU A 42 -6.04 -11.02 -3.24
CA GLU A 42 -7.43 -11.02 -2.73
C GLU A 42 -7.88 -9.73 -2.03
N GLY A 43 -7.57 -8.57 -2.62
CA GLY A 43 -7.99 -7.27 -2.10
C GLY A 43 -7.02 -6.63 -1.09
N LYS A 44 -5.90 -7.29 -0.78
CA LYS A 44 -4.78 -6.72 -0.04
C LYS A 44 -3.62 -6.46 -1.00
N ALA A 45 -2.99 -5.29 -0.89
CA ALA A 45 -1.84 -4.93 -1.70
C ALA A 45 -0.72 -4.35 -0.84
N ALA A 46 0.50 -4.80 -1.05
CA ALA A 46 1.71 -4.16 -0.52
C ALA A 46 2.37 -3.34 -1.63
N LEU A 47 2.76 -2.11 -1.35
CA LEU A 47 3.35 -1.15 -2.27
C LEU A 47 4.74 -0.75 -1.75
N LEU A 48 5.76 -1.07 -2.54
CA LEU A 48 7.14 -0.75 -2.26
C LEU A 48 7.63 0.26 -3.31
N PRO A 49 7.79 1.54 -2.94
CA PRO A 49 8.44 2.53 -3.78
C PRO A 49 9.88 2.14 -4.17
N PRO A 50 10.37 2.57 -5.33
CA PRO A 50 11.73 2.24 -5.80
C PRO A 50 12.83 2.86 -4.92
N ASP A 51 12.54 4.00 -4.27
CA ASP A 51 13.48 4.73 -3.43
C ASP A 51 13.33 4.39 -1.93
N THR A 52 12.51 3.38 -1.58
CA THR A 52 12.31 2.99 -0.18
C THR A 52 13.60 2.40 0.40
N PRO A 53 14.12 2.95 1.52
CA PRO A 53 15.31 2.45 2.18
C PRO A 53 15.13 1.02 2.69
N PRO A 54 16.24 0.28 2.86
CA PRO A 54 16.22 -1.09 3.31
C PRO A 54 15.69 -1.32 4.73
N ASP A 55 15.53 -0.29 5.54
CA ASP A 55 15.08 -0.38 6.93
C ASP A 55 13.70 0.27 7.11
N VAL A 56 13.00 0.58 6.01
CA VAL A 56 11.68 1.23 6.04
C VAL A 56 10.63 0.23 5.56
N PRO A 57 9.51 0.08 6.28
CA PRO A 57 8.42 -0.80 5.86
C PRO A 57 7.76 -0.30 4.57
N CYS A 58 7.15 -1.21 3.81
CA CYS A 58 6.36 -0.84 2.64
C CYS A 58 4.94 -0.42 3.03
N PHE A 59 4.21 0.21 2.11
CA PHE A 59 2.83 0.62 2.34
C PHE A 59 1.86 -0.53 2.10
N TRP A 60 0.89 -0.73 3.00
CA TRP A 60 -0.14 -1.73 2.84
C TRP A 60 -1.49 -1.08 2.57
N VAL A 61 -2.19 -1.58 1.56
CA VAL A 61 -3.53 -1.14 1.17
C VAL A 61 -4.46 -2.33 1.31
N GLU A 62 -5.46 -2.18 2.17
CA GLU A 62 -6.51 -3.18 2.36
C GLU A 62 -7.81 -2.70 1.69
N GLY A 63 -8.54 -3.63 1.06
CA GLY A 63 -9.81 -3.32 0.38
C GLY A 63 -9.68 -2.88 -1.09
N ALA A 64 -8.52 -3.10 -1.73
CA ALA A 64 -8.31 -2.79 -3.14
C ALA A 64 -9.07 -3.79 -4.04
N GLN A 65 -10.29 -3.43 -4.45
CA GLN A 65 -11.15 -4.31 -5.28
C GLN A 65 -10.54 -4.61 -6.64
N ASP A 66 -9.86 -3.63 -7.25
CA ASP A 66 -9.31 -3.74 -8.58
C ASP A 66 -7.82 -3.39 -8.63
N LEU A 67 -6.99 -4.40 -8.93
CA LEU A 67 -5.55 -4.23 -9.09
C LEU A 67 -5.19 -3.23 -10.19
N ALA A 68 -5.94 -3.21 -11.30
CA ALA A 68 -5.68 -2.31 -12.41
C ALA A 68 -5.92 -0.84 -12.02
N GLU A 69 -6.97 -0.57 -11.24
CA GLU A 69 -7.22 0.77 -10.68
C GLU A 69 -6.12 1.15 -9.68
N LEU A 70 -5.75 0.24 -8.77
CA LEU A 70 -4.68 0.51 -7.81
C LEU A 70 -3.36 0.87 -8.51
N VAL A 71 -2.97 0.12 -9.53
CA VAL A 71 -1.78 0.41 -10.32
C VAL A 71 -1.90 1.76 -11.01
N ALA A 72 -3.05 2.08 -11.59
CA ALA A 72 -3.28 3.37 -12.21
C ALA A 72 -3.18 4.53 -11.18
N LEU A 73 -3.72 4.38 -9.97
CA LEU A 73 -3.63 5.39 -8.91
C LEU A 73 -2.17 5.66 -8.52
N VAL A 74 -1.38 4.59 -8.34
CA VAL A 74 0.05 4.67 -8.03
C VAL A 74 0.84 5.28 -9.18
N GLU A 75 0.53 4.92 -10.42
CA GLU A 75 1.16 5.49 -11.60
C GLU A 75 0.81 6.97 -11.82
N ASN A 76 -0.39 7.40 -11.43
CA ASN A 76 -0.80 8.80 -11.50
C ASN A 76 -0.23 9.66 -10.35
N GLY A 77 0.40 9.05 -9.34
CA GLY A 77 0.95 9.78 -8.19
C GLY A 77 -0.12 10.24 -7.20
N ASP A 78 -1.36 9.79 -7.34
CA ASP A 78 -2.46 10.11 -6.41
C ASP A 78 -2.24 9.45 -5.02
N PHE A 79 -1.36 8.45 -4.96
CA PHE A 79 -0.95 7.78 -3.73
C PHE A 79 -0.05 8.64 -2.83
N ASP A 80 0.67 9.63 -3.38
CA ASP A 80 1.56 10.53 -2.63
C ASP A 80 0.80 11.55 -1.76
N HIS A 81 -0.52 11.68 -1.97
CA HIS A 81 -1.41 12.55 -1.19
C HIS A 81 -2.11 11.84 -0.02
N VAL A 82 -1.85 10.56 0.19
CA VAL A 82 -2.21 9.91 1.45
C VAL A 82 -1.15 10.35 2.46
N GLU A 83 -1.43 11.46 3.17
CA GLU A 83 -0.63 11.93 4.30
C GLU A 83 -0.21 10.72 5.14
N GLU A 84 1.07 10.65 5.52
CA GLU A 84 1.58 9.76 6.55
C GLU A 84 0.68 9.95 7.77
N PHE A 85 -0.34 9.09 7.91
CA PHE A 85 -1.14 9.03 9.10
C PHE A 85 -0.24 8.34 10.14
N ASP A 86 0.64 9.13 10.75
CA ASP A 86 1.16 8.91 12.09
C ASP A 86 -0.07 8.84 12.99
N GLY A 87 -0.69 7.66 13.04
CA GLY A 87 -1.81 7.35 13.91
C GLY A 87 -1.33 7.37 15.34
N ASP A 88 -1.13 8.57 15.89
CA ASP A 88 -1.40 8.81 17.28
C ASP A 88 -2.90 8.48 17.47
N ASP A 89 -3.15 7.41 18.21
CA ASP A 89 -4.44 6.71 18.41
C ASP A 89 -5.57 7.60 19.00
N ASP A 90 -5.38 8.92 19.11
CA ASP A 90 -6.29 9.84 19.80
C ASP A 90 -7.05 10.82 18.88
N ALA A 91 -6.86 10.79 17.55
CA ALA A 91 -7.48 11.77 16.64
C ALA A 91 -8.81 11.34 15.99
N TRP A 92 -9.37 10.17 16.31
CA TRP A 92 -10.56 9.61 15.63
C TRP A 92 -11.93 9.92 16.26
N HIS A 93 -12.05 10.96 17.10
CA HIS A 93 -13.34 11.24 17.78
C HIS A 93 -14.02 12.58 17.53
N GLU A 94 -13.60 13.43 16.59
CA GLU A 94 -14.24 14.76 16.48
C GLU A 94 -14.60 15.30 15.09
N THR A 95 -14.92 14.42 14.13
CA THR A 95 -15.51 14.91 12.87
C THR A 95 -16.78 14.20 12.40
N ALA A 96 -17.52 13.60 13.34
CA ALA A 96 -18.90 13.18 13.10
C ALA A 96 -19.84 13.87 14.11
N CYS A 97 -20.59 14.86 13.61
CA CYS A 97 -21.73 15.52 14.26
C CYS A 97 -21.39 16.73 15.14
N GLN A 98 -21.42 17.94 14.58
CA GLN A 98 -22.61 18.81 14.71
C GLN A 98 -22.44 20.16 13.98
N HIS A 99 -23.08 20.21 12.80
CA HIS A 99 -23.59 21.42 12.20
C HIS A 99 -24.86 21.84 12.95
N HIS A 100 -24.83 22.86 13.81
CA HIS A 100 -25.93 23.84 13.89
C HIS A 100 -25.49 25.14 14.57
N HIS A 101 -25.33 26.15 13.72
CA HIS A 101 -25.31 27.57 14.03
C HIS A 101 -26.74 28.00 14.39
N HIS A 102 -27.00 28.55 15.58
CA HIS A 102 -27.65 29.86 15.84
C HIS A 102 -28.21 29.97 17.28
#